data_AF-A0A183NMG2-F1
#
_entry.id   AF-A0A183NMG2-F1
#
_cell.length_a   1.000
_cell.length_b   1.000
_cell.length_c   1.000
_cell.angle_alpha   90.00
_cell.angle_beta   90.00
_cell.angle_gamma   90.00
#
_symmetry.space_group_name_H-M   'P 1'
#
loop_
_entity.id
_entity.type
_entity.pdbx_description
1 polymer ?
#
loop_
_entity_poly.entity_id
_entity_poly.type
_entity_poly.pdbx_seq_one_letter_code
_entity_poly.pdbx_strand_id
1 'polypeptide(L)'
;MPVTFFYDCRPCCRYDYENCESSQGDEIINELKKLTDNNRISGHVYTTVSGRQFVCDFCDNFSYVDPVDGSHTTNQVCEIIY
;
A
#
# COMPACT_ATOMS: atom_id res chain seq x y z
N MET A 1 11.87 18.60 -1.93
CA MET A 1 13.25 18.07 -2.05
C MET A 1 13.24 16.96 -3.08
N PRO A 2 14.22 16.86 -3.98
CA PRO A 2 14.21 15.81 -5.01
C PRO A 2 14.58 14.47 -4.37
N VAL A 3 13.69 13.49 -4.49
CA VAL A 3 13.93 12.11 -4.06
C VAL A 3 14.76 11.43 -5.14
N THR A 4 15.97 10.98 -4.79
CA THR A 4 16.85 10.24 -5.69
C THR A 4 16.40 8.79 -5.75
N PHE A 5 15.91 8.36 -6.91
CA PHE A 5 15.55 6.96 -7.17
C PHE A 5 16.79 6.20 -7.66
N PHE A 6 17.24 5.22 -6.88
CA PHE A 6 18.20 4.22 -7.36
C PHE A 6 17.45 3.18 -8.20
N TYR A 7 17.66 3.22 -9.53
CA TYR A 7 17.20 2.18 -10.43
C TYR A 7 18.24 1.06 -10.48
N ASP A 8 18.15 0.11 -9.56
CA ASP A 8 18.81 -1.19 -9.73
C ASP A 8 17.75 -2.28 -9.70
N CYS A 9 17.71 -3.10 -10.75
CA CYS A 9 16.58 -3.93 -11.10
C CYS A 9 16.68 -5.29 -10.37
N ARG A 10 15.77 -5.57 -9.43
CA ARG A 10 15.47 -6.89 -8.85
C ARG A 10 13.95 -7.06 -8.70
N PRO A 11 13.39 -8.29 -8.65
CA PRO A 11 11.96 -8.55 -8.90
C PRO A 11 10.98 -7.95 -7.87
N CYS A 12 11.48 -7.36 -6.79
CA CYS A 12 10.71 -6.63 -5.78
C CYS A 12 11.58 -5.45 -5.28
N CYS A 13 10.97 -4.27 -5.14
CA CYS A 13 11.60 -3.06 -4.61
C CYS A 13 10.89 -2.65 -3.32
N ARG A 14 11.66 -2.25 -2.29
CA ARG A 14 11.14 -1.65 -1.06
C ARG A 14 11.53 -0.17 -1.02
N TYR A 15 10.56 0.70 -0.75
CA TYR A 15 10.78 2.13 -0.58
C TYR A 15 10.66 2.48 0.91
N ASP A 16 11.76 2.90 1.51
CA ASP A 16 11.80 3.38 2.89
C ASP A 16 11.78 4.92 2.89
N TYR A 17 10.75 5.51 3.49
CA TYR A 17 10.60 6.96 3.64
C TYR A 17 11.12 7.38 5.02
N GLU A 18 12.33 7.93 5.08
CA GLU A 18 12.96 8.38 6.33
C GLU A 18 12.80 9.89 6.56
N ASN A 19 12.80 10.30 7.83
CA ASN A 19 12.67 11.70 8.28
C ASN A 19 11.34 12.37 7.88
N CYS A 20 10.27 11.59 7.75
CA CYS A 20 8.92 12.13 7.61
C CYS A 20 8.36 12.53 8.98
N GLU A 21 7.69 13.68 9.05
CA GLU A 21 6.93 14.08 10.23
C GLU A 21 5.79 13.07 10.48
N SER A 22 5.62 12.64 11.73
CA SER A 22 4.63 11.60 12.06
C SER A 22 3.20 11.99 11.66
N SER A 23 2.87 13.28 11.77
CA SER A 23 1.56 13.81 11.36
C SER A 23 1.27 13.62 9.87
N GLN A 24 2.29 13.77 9.00
CA GLN A 24 2.13 13.57 7.57
C GLN A 24 1.98 12.08 7.22
N GLY A 25 2.68 11.21 7.95
CA GLY A 25 2.51 9.75 7.82
C GLY A 25 1.09 9.31 8.18
N ASP A 26 0.57 9.81 9.30
CA ASP A 26 -0.79 9.48 9.77
C ASP A 26 -1.86 9.94 8.77
N GLU A 27 -1.72 11.13 8.20
CA GLU A 27 -2.63 11.65 7.17
C GLU A 27 -2.66 10.75 5.92
N ILE A 28 -1.49 10.34 5.42
CA ILE A 28 -1.37 9.48 4.24
C ILE A 28 -2.05 8.13 4.50
N ILE A 29 -1.79 7.51 5.66
CA ILE A 29 -2.40 6.22 6.01
C ILE A 29 -3.91 6.34 6.16
N ASN A 30 -4.41 7.44 6.76
CA ASN A 30 -5.84 7.66 6.92
C ASN A 30 -6.56 7.87 5.58
N GLU A 31 -5.97 8.62 4.64
CA GLU A 31 -6.52 8.75 3.29
C GLU A 31 -6.50 7.43 2.53
N LEU A 32 -5.43 6.64 2.68
CA LEU A 32 -5.34 5.33 2.07
C LEU A 32 -6.43 4.39 2.59
N LYS A 33 -6.66 4.35 3.91
CA LYS A 33 -7.76 3.61 4.54
C LYS A 33 -9.12 4.02 3.98
N LYS A 34 -9.38 5.31 3.82
CA LYS A 34 -10.63 5.79 3.20
C LYS A 34 -10.79 5.30 1.76
N LEU A 35 -9.72 5.23 0.98
CA LEU A 35 -9.79 4.72 -0.39
C LEU A 35 -10.14 3.22 -0.39
N THR A 36 -9.54 2.46 0.51
CA THR A 36 -9.81 1.03 0.72
C THR A 36 -11.25 0.79 1.18
N ASP A 37 -11.70 1.46 2.24
CA ASP A 37 -13.04 1.30 2.82
C ASP A 37 -14.17 1.66 1.83
N ASN A 38 -13.93 2.62 0.93
CA ASN A 38 -14.91 3.02 -0.06
C ASN A 38 -15.00 2.05 -1.25
N ASN A 39 -14.20 0.98 -1.27
CA ASN A 39 -14.11 -0.03 -2.34
C ASN A 39 -13.98 0.57 -3.76
N ARG A 40 -13.41 1.77 -3.86
CA ARG A 40 -13.29 2.49 -5.15
C ARG A 40 -12.13 1.96 -5.97
N ILE A 41 -11.27 1.14 -5.39
CA ILE A 41 -10.00 0.72 -5.98
C ILE A 41 -10.15 -0.58 -6.78
N SER A 42 -11.02 -1.51 -6.37
CA SER A 42 -11.23 -2.76 -7.10
C SER A 42 -11.83 -2.49 -8.49
N GLY A 43 -11.25 -3.10 -9.52
CA GLY A 43 -11.59 -2.90 -10.93
C GLY A 43 -11.05 -1.60 -11.54
N HIS A 44 -10.36 -0.74 -10.78
CA HIS A 44 -9.75 0.45 -11.35
C HIS A 44 -8.49 0.10 -12.13
N VAL A 45 -8.37 0.68 -13.33
CA VAL A 45 -7.21 0.52 -14.21
C VAL A 45 -6.26 1.69 -14.05
N TYR A 46 -5.05 1.41 -13.58
CA TYR A 46 -3.96 2.37 -13.46
C TYR A 46 -3.01 2.23 -14.66
N THR A 47 -2.82 3.31 -15.42
CA THR A 47 -1.89 3.34 -16.55
C THR A 47 -0.62 4.07 -16.15
N THR A 48 0.52 3.39 -16.29
CA THR A 48 1.84 3.97 -16.03
C THR A 48 2.25 4.98 -17.11
N VAL A 49 3.23 5.81 -16.80
CA VAL A 49 3.90 6.69 -17.78
C VAL A 49 4.45 5.91 -18.98
N SER A 50 4.85 4.64 -18.78
CA SER A 50 5.32 3.74 -19.83
C SER A 50 4.20 3.08 -20.67
N GLY A 51 2.93 3.33 -20.35
CA GLY A 51 1.77 2.75 -21.04
C GLY A 51 1.31 1.38 -20.52
N ARG A 52 2.02 0.77 -19.56
CA ARG A 52 1.55 -0.47 -18.89
C ARG A 52 0.32 -0.20 -18.04
N GLN A 53 -0.62 -1.15 -18.03
CA GLN A 53 -1.86 -1.08 -17.29
C GLN A 53 -1.87 -2.10 -16.15
N PHE A 54 -2.41 -1.71 -15.00
CA PHE A 54 -2.62 -2.56 -13.82
C PHE A 54 -4.08 -2.45 -13.42
N VAL A 55 -4.77 -3.58 -13.26
CA VAL A 55 -6.15 -3.61 -12.79
C VAL A 55 -6.11 -4.01 -11.33
N CYS A 56 -6.47 -3.12 -10.42
CA CYS A 56 -6.49 -3.48 -9.01
C CYS A 56 -7.59 -4.51 -8.77
N ASP A 57 -7.23 -5.69 -8.28
CA ASP A 57 -8.17 -6.79 -7.99
C ASP A 57 -8.75 -6.61 -6.58
N PHE A 58 -7.87 -6.49 -5.58
CA PHE A 58 -8.24 -6.43 -4.17
C PHE A 58 -7.38 -5.42 -3.39
N CYS A 59 -8.01 -4.73 -2.43
CA CYS A 59 -7.33 -3.86 -1.46
C CYS A 59 -8.00 -4.00 -0.10
N ASP A 60 -7.21 -4.25 0.95
CA ASP A 60 -7.71 -4.43 2.32
C ASP A 60 -6.66 -4.00 3.36
N ASN A 61 -7.13 -3.79 4.59
CA ASN A 61 -6.32 -3.60 5.78
C ASN A 61 -6.00 -4.96 6.38
N PHE A 62 -4.80 -5.47 6.10
CA PHE A 62 -4.42 -6.84 6.44
C PHE A 62 -4.61 -7.13 7.94
N SER A 63 -5.36 -8.19 8.23
CA SER A 63 -5.55 -8.72 9.56
C SER A 63 -5.22 -10.20 9.58
N TYR A 64 -4.60 -10.64 10.66
CA TYR A 64 -4.21 -12.03 10.85
C TYR A 64 -4.71 -12.52 12.21
N VAL A 65 -5.27 -13.72 12.21
CA VAL A 65 -5.66 -14.45 13.42
C VAL A 65 -4.73 -15.63 13.54
N ASP A 66 -3.93 -15.67 14.59
CA ASP A 66 -3.03 -16.78 14.83
C ASP A 66 -3.83 -18.05 15.17
N PRO A 67 -3.69 -19.15 14.40
CA PRO A 67 -4.47 -20.36 14.62
C PRO A 67 -4.02 -21.17 15.85
N VAL A 68 -2.89 -20.83 16.48
CA VAL A 68 -2.34 -21.53 17.65
C VAL A 68 -2.89 -20.96 18.95
N ASP A 69 -2.94 -19.64 19.09
CA ASP A 69 -3.36 -18.97 20.33
C ASP A 69 -4.60 -18.07 20.18
N GLY A 70 -5.11 -17.89 18.96
CA GLY A 70 -6.27 -17.06 18.67
C GLY A 70 -6.02 -15.56 18.80
N SER A 71 -4.75 -15.12 18.87
CA SER A 71 -4.42 -13.71 18.92
C SER A 71 -4.79 -13.01 17.61
N HIS A 72 -5.40 -11.83 17.73
CA HIS A 72 -5.85 -11.02 16.60
C HIS A 72 -4.91 -9.84 16.42
N THR A 73 -4.27 -9.77 15.26
CA THR A 73 -3.41 -8.64 14.89
C THR A 73 -4.06 -7.87 13.75
N THR A 74 -4.40 -6.60 13.98
CA THR A 74 -5.06 -5.70 13.03
C THR A 74 -4.18 -4.47 12.73
N ASN A 75 -4.49 -3.73 11.65
CA ASN A 75 -3.81 -2.49 11.22
C ASN A 75 -2.33 -2.66 10.84
N GLN A 76 -1.95 -3.81 10.28
CA GLN A 76 -0.54 -4.11 10.05
C GLN A 76 -0.02 -3.46 8.77
N VAL A 77 -0.76 -3.56 7.65
CA VAL A 77 -0.32 -3.11 6.32
C VAL A 77 -1.56 -2.92 5.43
N CYS A 78 -1.57 -1.90 4.56
CA CYS A 78 -2.51 -1.84 3.43
C CYS A 78 -1.90 -2.55 2.22
N GLU A 79 -2.63 -3.52 1.68
CA GLU A 79 -2.19 -4.34 0.55
C GLU A 79 -2.96 -3.94 -0.71
N ILE A 80 -2.27 -3.93 -1.86
CA ILE A 80 -2.86 -3.70 -3.18
C ILE A 80 -2.42 -4.85 -4.08
N ILE A 81 -3.38 -5.62 -4.58
CA ILE A 81 -3.15 -6.73 -5.51
C ILE A 81 -3.66 -6.31 -6.90
N TYR A 82 -2.88 -6.58 -7.95
CA TYR A 82 -3.13 -6.15 -9.33
C TYR A 82 -2.85 -7.24 -10.37
#